data_AF-A0A1V5L429-F1
#
_entry.id   AF-A0A1V5L429-F1
#
_cell.length_a   1.000
_cell.length_b   1.000
_cell.length_c   1.000
_cell.angle_alpha   90.00
_cell.angle_beta   90.00
_cell.angle_gamma   90.00
#
_symmetry.space_group_name_H-M   'P 1'
#
loop_
_entity.id
_entity.type
_entity.pdbx_description
1 polymer ?
#
loop_
_entity_poly.entity_id
_entity_poly.type
_entity_poly.pdbx_seq_one_letter_code
_entity_poly.pdbx_strand_id
1 'polypeptide(L)'
;MITASVKVHSAMIAVKITGVFVTADGRKLARVQALPVEGIQIAPFTKFTHGGPCNETAALVPVQCLVNVGISVSLPANQTAEVGSL
;
A
#
# COMPACT_ATOMS: atom_id res chain seq x y z
N MET A 1 -0.07 -5.64 -9.84
CA MET A 1 0.23 -5.19 -8.47
C MET A 1 -0.93 -5.56 -7.57
N ILE A 2 -0.71 -6.05 -6.34
CA ILE A 2 -1.81 -6.32 -5.40
C ILE A 2 -1.98 -5.11 -4.47
N THR A 3 -3.19 -4.60 -4.37
CA THR A 3 -3.56 -3.46 -3.53
C THR A 3 -4.67 -3.82 -2.55
N ALA A 4 -4.77 -3.06 -1.48
CA ALA A 4 -5.82 -3.17 -0.48
C ALA A 4 -6.07 -1.80 0.18
N SER A 5 -7.06 -1.72 1.05
CA SER A 5 -7.25 -0.62 1.98
C SER A 5 -7.08 -1.11 3.41
N VAL A 6 -6.52 -0.27 4.27
CA VAL A 6 -6.42 -0.52 5.71
C VAL A 6 -6.92 0.71 6.46
N LYS A 7 -7.71 0.48 7.51
CA LYS A 7 -8.14 1.56 8.39
C LYS A 7 -6.99 1.94 9.31
N VAL A 8 -6.56 3.20 9.23
CA VAL A 8 -5.57 3.78 10.15
C VAL A 8 -6.22 4.96 10.83
N HIS A 9 -6.39 4.89 12.15
CA HIS A 9 -7.23 5.82 12.92
C HIS A 9 -8.64 5.97 12.30
N SER A 10 -8.98 7.16 11.80
CA SER A 10 -10.27 7.45 11.17
C SER A 10 -10.22 7.50 9.64
N ALA A 11 -9.11 7.11 9.01
CA ALA A 11 -8.92 7.18 7.56
C ALA A 11 -8.74 5.80 6.93
N MET A 12 -9.27 5.62 5.72
CA MET A 12 -8.97 4.47 4.87
C MET A 12 -7.75 4.79 4.01
N ILE A 13 -6.69 4.01 4.20
CA ILE A 13 -5.42 4.19 3.50
C ILE A 13 -5.28 3.12 2.44
N ALA A 14 -5.11 3.54 1.18
CA ALA A 14 -4.78 2.65 0.09
C ALA A 14 -3.32 2.18 0.21
N VAL A 15 -3.12 0.87 0.10
CA VAL A 15 -1.81 0.24 0.28
C VAL A 15 -1.50 -0.76 -0.81
N LYS A 16 -0.21 -0.92 -1.11
CA LYS A 16 0.35 -2.01 -1.89
C LYS A 16 0.75 -3.15 -0.96
N ILE A 17 0.33 -4.37 -1.25
CA ILE A 17 0.83 -5.56 -0.56
C ILE A 17 2.16 -5.97 -1.20
N THR A 18 3.22 -6.02 -0.40
CA THR A 18 4.59 -6.37 -0.84
C THR A 18 5.02 -7.77 -0.42
N GLY A 19 4.30 -8.40 0.50
CA GLY A 19 4.50 -9.78 0.89
C GLY A 19 3.48 -10.24 1.93
N VAL A 20 3.33 -11.55 2.09
CA VAL A 20 2.49 -12.17 3.12
C VAL A 20 3.30 -13.28 3.79
N PHE A 21 3.22 -13.36 5.11
CA PHE A 21 3.92 -14.37 5.92
C PHE A 21 3.03 -14.87 7.03
N VAL A 22 3.35 -16.07 7.51
CA VAL A 22 2.65 -16.75 8.60
C VAL A 22 3.58 -16.70 9.82
N THR A 23 3.09 -16.19 10.94
CA THR A 23 3.82 -16.19 12.21
C THR A 23 3.85 -17.60 12.81
N ALA A 24 4.73 -17.83 13.79
CA ALA A 24 4.82 -19.12 14.48
C ALA A 24 3.49 -19.54 15.16
N ASP A 25 2.67 -18.57 15.57
CA ASP A 25 1.34 -18.81 16.14
C ASP A 25 0.22 -18.97 15.09
N GLY A 26 0.56 -18.98 13.79
CA GLY A 26 -0.37 -19.24 12.69
C GLY A 26 -1.11 -18.00 12.13
N ARG A 27 -0.85 -16.80 12.65
CA ARG A 27 -1.45 -15.56 12.12
C ARG A 27 -0.83 -15.19 10.78
N LYS A 28 -1.68 -14.79 9.83
CA LYS A 28 -1.25 -14.25 8.54
C LYS A 28 -1.05 -12.74 8.64
N LEU A 29 0.17 -12.29 8.37
CA LEU A 29 0.54 -10.88 8.31
C LEU A 29 0.90 -10.52 6.86
N ALA A 30 0.47 -9.33 6.43
CA ALA A 30 0.86 -8.74 5.17
C ALA A 30 1.84 -7.58 5.44
N ARG A 31 2.93 -7.55 4.68
CA ARG A 31 3.76 -6.36 4.55
C ARG A 31 3.10 -5.42 3.57
N VAL A 32 2.75 -4.22 4.04
CA VAL A 32 2.06 -3.22 3.22
C VAL A 32 2.89 -1.95 3.10
N GLN A 33 2.71 -1.22 2.01
CA GLN A 33 3.28 0.10 1.77
C GLN A 33 2.17 1.05 1.35
N ALA A 34 2.06 2.21 1.98
CA ALA A 34 1.08 3.24 1.64
C ALA A 34 1.30 3.76 0.22
N LEU A 35 0.22 3.84 -0.54
CA LEU A 35 0.24 4.47 -1.86
C LEU A 35 0.26 6.00 -1.71
N PRO A 36 0.92 6.74 -2.61
CA PRO A 36 0.86 8.19 -2.63
C PRO A 36 -0.58 8.69 -2.80
N VAL A 37 -0.90 9.82 -2.16
CA VAL A 37 -2.16 10.54 -2.36
C VAL A 37 -1.85 11.77 -3.19
N GLU A 38 -2.48 11.91 -4.36
CA GLU A 38 -2.23 13.01 -5.30
C GLU A 38 -0.74 13.15 -5.69
N GLY A 39 -0.04 12.02 -5.79
CA GLY A 39 1.40 11.99 -6.09
C GLY A 39 2.32 12.26 -4.90
N ILE A 40 1.77 12.60 -3.73
CA ILE A 40 2.53 12.89 -2.52
C ILE A 40 2.66 11.62 -1.67
N GLN A 41 3.90 11.28 -1.30
CA GLN A 41 4.14 10.14 -0.41
C GLN A 41 3.64 10.42 1.00
N ILE A 42 2.84 9.50 1.55
CA ILE A 42 2.29 9.59 2.90
C ILE A 42 2.94 8.56 3.82
N ALA A 43 3.05 8.90 5.11
CA ALA A 43 3.57 8.02 6.16
C ALA A 43 2.49 7.82 7.26
N PRO A 44 1.43 7.06 6.98
CA PRO A 44 0.27 7.00 7.87
C PRO A 44 0.48 6.06 9.06
N PHE A 45 1.49 5.18 9.03
CA PHE A 45 1.69 4.18 10.07
C PHE A 45 2.60 4.71 11.16
N THR A 46 2.34 4.33 12.41
CA THR A 46 3.23 4.64 13.52
C THR A 46 4.10 3.43 13.84
N LYS A 47 5.40 3.65 13.94
CA LYS A 47 6.37 2.66 14.42
C LYS A 47 7.00 3.16 15.70
N PHE A 48 7.08 2.28 16.69
CA PHE A 48 7.74 2.58 17.95
C PHE A 48 9.21 2.13 17.86
N THR A 49 10.12 3.07 18.05
CA THR A 49 11.57 2.83 18.12
C THR A 49 12.10 3.22 19.49
N HIS A 50 13.37 2.93 19.79
CA HIS A 50 14.01 3.36 21.04
C HIS A 50 13.97 4.89 21.25
N GLY A 51 13.88 5.68 20.18
CA GLY A 51 13.75 7.14 20.24
C GLY A 51 12.31 7.66 20.33
N GLY A 52 11.31 6.78 20.45
CA GLY A 52 9.89 7.13 20.47
C GLY A 52 9.14 6.79 19.18
N PRO A 53 7.88 7.24 19.05
CA PRO A 53 7.04 6.98 17.89
C PRO A 53 7.52 7.79 16.68
N CYS A 54 7.67 7.14 15.54
CA CYS A 54 7.92 7.78 14.25
C CYS A 54 6.89 7.33 13.21
N ASN A 55 6.68 8.17 12.20
CA ASN A 55 5.78 7.88 11.08
C ASN A 55 6.53 7.08 10.00
N GLU A 56 5.91 6.02 9.50
CA GLU A 56 6.45 5.19 8.42
C GLU A 56 5.43 4.96 7.30
N THR A 57 5.97 4.69 6.13
CA THR A 57 5.21 4.41 4.90
C THR A 57 4.83 2.93 4.79
N ALA A 58 5.46 2.05 5.59
CA ALA A 58 5.25 0.62 5.55
C ALA A 58 4.91 0.07 6.92
N ALA A 59 4.15 -1.02 6.94
CA ALA A 59 3.73 -1.68 8.17
C ALA A 59 3.49 -3.18 7.97
N LEU A 60 3.43 -3.90 9.08
CA LEU A 60 2.90 -5.26 9.15
C LEU A 60 1.46 -5.19 9.64
N VAL A 61 0.53 -5.70 8.83
CA VAL A 61 -0.89 -5.65 9.13
C VAL A 61 -1.46 -7.06 9.07
N PRO A 62 -2.28 -7.50 10.05
CA PRO A 62 -3.00 -8.76 9.93
C PRO A 62 -3.85 -8.78 8.66
N VAL A 63 -3.79 -9.88 7.90
CA VAL A 63 -4.49 -9.98 6.62
C VAL A 63 -6.00 -9.71 6.77
N GLN A 64 -6.60 -10.11 7.90
CA GLN A 64 -8.00 -9.85 8.24
C GLN A 64 -8.37 -8.36 8.40
N CYS A 65 -7.39 -7.48 8.59
CA CYS A 65 -7.61 -6.03 8.69
C CYS A 65 -7.52 -5.34 7.32
N LEU A 66 -7.16 -6.07 6.26
CA LEU A 66 -7.17 -5.57 4.89
C LEU A 66 -8.57 -5.71 4.29
N VAL A 67 -9.05 -4.65 3.66
CA VAL A 67 -10.33 -4.62 2.94
C VAL A 67 -10.10 -4.19 1.49
N ASN A 68 -11.08 -4.38 0.60
CA ASN A 68 -10.98 -4.02 -0.82
C ASN A 68 -9.70 -4.56 -1.50
N VAL A 69 -9.34 -5.81 -1.21
CA VAL A 69 -8.16 -6.44 -1.81
C VAL A 69 -8.41 -6.64 -3.30
N GLY A 70 -7.53 -6.09 -4.14
CA GLY A 70 -7.67 -6.10 -5.59
C GLY A 70 -6.35 -6.26 -6.33
N ILE A 71 -6.45 -6.61 -7.61
CA ILE A 71 -5.30 -6.65 -8.53
C ILE A 71 -5.36 -5.40 -9.40
N SER A 72 -4.39 -4.50 -9.22
CA SER A 72 -4.20 -3.36 -10.11
C SER A 72 -3.31 -3.77 -11.28
N VAL A 73 -3.82 -3.58 -12.49
CA VAL A 73 -3.10 -3.78 -13.75
C VAL A 73 -2.68 -2.41 -14.27
N SER A 74 -1.38 -2.20 -14.48
CA SER A 74 -0.91 -1.00 -15.17
C SER A 74 -1.14 -1.22 -16.66
N LEU A 75 -2.09 -0.50 -17.25
CA LEU A 75 -2.22 -0.44 -18.69
C LEU A 75 -1.10 0.44 -19.24
N PRO A 76 -0.44 0.06 -20.34
CA PRO A 76 0.51 0.96 -21.00
C PRO A 76 -0.25 2.22 -21.43
N ALA A 77 0.24 3.39 -21.04
CA ALA A 77 -0.25 4.64 -21.59
C ALA A 77 0.02 4.59 -23.10
N ASN A 78 -1.05 4.52 -23.88
CA ASN A 78 -0.96 4.54 -25.33
C ASN A 78 -0.24 5.84 -25.69
N GLN A 79 1.02 5.75 -26.13
CA GLN A 79 1.73 6.89 -26.66
C GLN A 79 0.93 7.34 -27.88
N THR A 80 0.27 8.49 -27.78
CA THR A 80 -0.34 9.15 -28.93
C THR A 80 0.77 9.35 -29.95
N ALA A 81 0.80 8.49 -30.97
CA ALA A 81 1.68 8.67 -32.11
C ALA A 81 1.22 9.94 -32.83
N GLU A 82 1.97 11.02 -32.62
CA GLU A 82 1.95 12.20 -33.44
C GLU A 82 2.50 11.78 -34.82
N VAL A 83 1.64 11.31 -35.71
CA VAL A 83 1.99 11.09 -37.11
C VAL A 83 1.29 12.14 -37.96
N GLY A 84 2.04 13.22 -38.18
CA GLY A 84 2.21 13.88 -39.47
C GLY A 84 0.95 14.27 -40.22
N SER A 85 0.62 15.56 -40.15
CA SER A 85 -0.14 16.25 -41.18
C SER A 85 0.56 16.07 -42.53
N LEU A 86 -0.17 15.56 -43.54
CA LEU A 86 0.14 15.70 -44.97
C LEU A 86 -1.13 16.16 -45.69
#